data_AF-A0A812Y0I6-F1
#
_entry.id   AF-A0A812Y0I6-F1
#
_cell.length_a   1.000
_cell.length_b   1.000
_cell.length_c   1.000
_cell.angle_alpha   90.00
_cell.angle_beta   90.00
_cell.angle_gamma   90.00
#
_symmetry.space_group_name_H-M   'P 1'
#
loop_
_entity.id
_entity.type
_entity.pdbx_description
1 polymer ?
#
loop_
_entity_poly.entity_id
_entity_poly.type
_entity_poly.pdbx_seq_one_letter_code
_entity_poly.pdbx_strand_id
1 'polypeptide(L)'
;MTQDLDDWRTVHGSLADTAQNQLWLDVFEAAYDINDCRQALLSVPAFLGHFLIRDFDYEGFQQVLSEEDDLERSLDADMQAVASLMLRLVLTIAKTHGLPLEDWQEANAACGKAVRSLPACYRLQRQLPGALNDARALRWLEAEDGPGSSLNPWNTDEGRELFEDRHQVLWSDVKALLAKDGCALGSFSGPLLVLELVHLPALSIAHLQVLHACAALSQGDVVLWEVDAGIGSLLQEGFVIHGQWRQLESEFCFLSAFDWICPDWARGLSEQELTDEGHTQHVDLGAPESLS
;
A
#
# COMPACT_ATOMS: atom_id res chain seq x y z
N MET A 1 -12.95 39.43 1.13
CA MET A 1 -13.33 39.17 -0.27
C MET A 1 -13.11 37.68 -0.47
N THR A 2 -14.17 36.89 -0.55
CA THR A 2 -14.10 35.49 -0.97
C THR A 2 -13.87 35.51 -2.47
N GLN A 3 -12.64 35.24 -2.92
CA GLN A 3 -12.39 34.93 -4.33
C GLN A 3 -13.06 33.57 -4.59
N ASP A 4 -14.01 33.52 -5.52
CA ASP A 4 -14.61 32.26 -5.97
C ASP A 4 -13.49 31.34 -6.45
N LEU A 5 -13.40 30.18 -5.81
CA LEU A 5 -12.48 29.08 -6.15
C LEU A 5 -13.10 28.16 -7.22
N ASP A 6 -14.06 28.69 -7.99
CA ASP A 6 -15.03 27.90 -8.77
C ASP A 6 -14.50 27.39 -10.12
N ASP A 7 -13.33 27.84 -10.58
CA ASP A 7 -12.87 27.50 -11.94
C ASP A 7 -12.00 26.23 -11.98
N TRP A 8 -12.54 25.13 -11.43
CA TRP A 8 -11.94 23.79 -11.51
C TRP A 8 -11.64 23.39 -12.95
N ARG A 9 -12.58 23.64 -13.87
CA ARG A 9 -12.46 23.24 -15.28
C ARG A 9 -11.28 23.88 -15.99
N THR A 10 -10.99 25.16 -15.72
CA THR A 10 -9.80 25.80 -16.29
C THR A 10 -8.51 25.20 -15.73
N VAL A 11 -8.46 24.92 -14.42
CA VAL A 11 -7.28 24.29 -13.80
C VAL A 11 -7.08 22.88 -14.35
N HIS A 12 -8.12 22.05 -14.36
CA HIS A 12 -8.13 20.70 -14.91
C HIS A 12 -7.63 20.70 -16.37
N GLY A 13 -8.27 21.49 -17.24
CA GLY A 13 -7.91 21.56 -18.66
C GLY A 13 -6.48 22.08 -18.92
N SER A 14 -5.91 22.86 -18.01
CA SER A 14 -4.51 23.33 -18.11
C SER A 14 -3.47 22.24 -17.78
N LEU A 15 -3.88 21.20 -17.06
CA LEU A 15 -3.02 20.11 -16.59
C LEU A 15 -3.23 18.81 -17.37
N ALA A 16 -4.34 18.69 -18.11
CA ALA A 16 -4.65 17.61 -19.02
C ALA A 16 -3.85 17.67 -20.35
N ASP A 17 -2.55 17.92 -20.28
CA ASP A 17 -1.65 18.03 -21.44
C ASP A 17 -1.33 16.68 -22.11
N THR A 18 -1.61 15.56 -21.43
CA THR A 18 -1.46 14.19 -21.94
C THR A 18 -2.70 13.36 -21.61
N ALA A 19 -2.95 12.28 -22.36
CA ALA A 19 -4.03 11.33 -22.07
C ALA A 19 -3.91 10.70 -20.67
N GLN A 20 -2.67 10.44 -20.25
CA GLN A 20 -2.39 9.94 -18.90
C GLN A 20 -2.74 10.94 -17.80
N ASN A 21 -2.39 12.22 -17.99
CA ASN A 21 -2.72 13.26 -17.02
C ASN A 21 -4.23 13.51 -16.95
N GLN A 22 -4.90 13.53 -18.10
CA GLN A 22 -6.36 13.58 -18.17
C GLN A 22 -6.98 12.43 -17.36
N LEU A 23 -6.56 11.18 -17.60
CA LEU A 23 -7.12 10.03 -16.90
C LEU A 23 -6.89 10.10 -15.38
N TRP A 24 -5.70 10.49 -14.94
CA TRP A 24 -5.43 10.68 -13.50
C TRP A 24 -6.30 11.76 -12.86
N LEU A 25 -6.52 12.88 -13.56
CA LEU A 25 -7.40 13.94 -13.08
C LEU A 25 -8.85 13.47 -13.03
N ASP A 26 -9.29 12.67 -14.00
CA ASP A 26 -10.65 12.11 -14.03
C ASP A 26 -10.88 11.10 -12.91
N VAL A 27 -9.89 10.25 -12.62
CA VAL A 27 -9.91 9.33 -11.47
C VAL A 27 -10.00 10.13 -10.16
N PHE A 28 -9.21 11.20 -10.03
CA PHE A 28 -9.23 12.06 -8.85
C PHE A 28 -10.58 12.79 -8.69
N GLU A 29 -11.13 13.33 -9.78
CA GLU A 29 -12.43 14.00 -9.80
C GLU A 29 -13.56 13.05 -9.41
N ALA A 30 -13.57 11.85 -9.99
CA ALA A 30 -14.58 10.83 -9.70
C ALA A 30 -14.49 10.31 -8.26
N ALA A 31 -13.28 10.07 -7.73
CA ALA A 31 -13.09 9.52 -6.40
C ALA A 31 -13.57 10.45 -5.27
N TYR A 32 -13.57 11.76 -5.50
CA TYR A 32 -13.87 12.76 -4.46
C TYR A 32 -14.97 13.76 -4.85
N ASP A 33 -15.69 13.52 -5.95
CA ASP A 33 -16.75 14.38 -6.50
C ASP A 33 -16.29 15.85 -6.59
N ILE A 34 -15.14 16.09 -7.21
CA ILE A 34 -14.49 17.41 -7.23
C ILE A 34 -15.28 18.38 -8.11
N ASN A 35 -15.89 19.38 -7.47
CA ASN A 35 -16.68 20.40 -8.18
C ASN A 35 -15.98 21.78 -8.25
N ASP A 36 -15.00 22.03 -7.38
CA ASP A 36 -14.27 23.29 -7.30
C ASP A 36 -12.80 23.12 -6.88
N CYS A 37 -11.98 24.16 -7.02
CA CYS A 37 -10.56 24.12 -6.68
C CYS A 37 -10.29 23.96 -5.18
N ARG A 38 -11.22 24.39 -4.31
CA ARG A 38 -11.06 24.26 -2.87
C ARG A 38 -11.18 22.81 -2.44
N GLN A 39 -12.20 22.12 -2.95
CA GLN A 39 -12.42 20.71 -2.75
C GLN A 39 -11.24 19.91 -3.30
N ALA A 40 -10.76 20.24 -4.50
CA ALA A 40 -9.56 19.63 -5.06
C ALA A 40 -8.36 19.72 -4.10
N LEU A 41 -8.05 20.91 -3.58
CA LEU A 41 -6.94 21.07 -2.64
C LEU A 41 -7.09 20.24 -1.36
N LEU A 42 -8.29 20.20 -0.79
CA LEU A 42 -8.57 19.46 0.43
C LEU A 42 -8.52 17.94 0.24
N SER A 43 -8.87 17.45 -0.97
CA SER A 43 -8.91 16.03 -1.27
C SER A 43 -7.56 15.43 -1.67
N VAL A 44 -6.57 16.24 -2.09
CA VAL A 44 -5.24 15.73 -2.51
C VAL A 44 -4.57 14.83 -1.46
N PRO A 45 -4.51 15.19 -0.15
CA PRO A 45 -3.94 14.30 0.86
C PRO A 45 -4.65 12.95 0.95
N ALA A 46 -5.97 12.94 0.93
CA ALA A 46 -6.78 11.72 1.00
C ALA A 46 -6.59 10.86 -0.27
N PHE A 47 -6.61 11.48 -1.44
CA PHE A 47 -6.36 10.78 -2.70
C PHE A 47 -5.00 10.08 -2.71
N LEU A 48 -3.94 10.79 -2.32
CA LEU A 48 -2.59 10.25 -2.29
C LEU A 48 -2.34 9.26 -1.15
N GLY A 49 -2.92 9.49 0.03
CA GLY A 49 -2.63 8.72 1.24
C GLY A 49 -3.57 7.54 1.49
N HIS A 50 -4.76 7.57 0.91
CA HIS A 50 -5.78 6.56 1.12
C HIS A 50 -6.15 5.88 -0.20
N PHE A 51 -6.77 6.62 -1.13
CA PHE A 51 -7.31 6.04 -2.36
C PHE A 51 -6.23 5.33 -3.18
N LEU A 52 -5.11 6.00 -3.48
CA LEU A 52 -4.03 5.40 -4.28
C LEU A 52 -3.34 4.20 -3.61
N ILE A 53 -3.45 4.06 -2.29
CA ILE A 53 -2.81 2.97 -1.55
C ILE A 53 -3.77 1.79 -1.35
N ARG A 54 -5.04 2.06 -1.04
CA ARG A 54 -5.99 1.04 -0.59
C ARG A 54 -7.03 0.67 -1.65
N ASP A 55 -7.55 1.64 -2.37
CA ASP A 55 -8.75 1.45 -3.20
C ASP A 55 -8.46 1.45 -4.69
N PHE A 56 -7.27 1.93 -5.07
CA PHE A 56 -6.93 2.13 -6.48
C PHE A 56 -6.61 0.84 -7.21
N ASP A 57 -7.45 0.53 -8.20
CA ASP A 57 -7.26 -0.57 -9.14
C ASP A 57 -6.30 -0.16 -10.27
N TYR A 58 -5.02 -0.48 -10.09
CA TYR A 58 -4.00 -0.23 -11.10
C TYR A 58 -4.14 -1.12 -12.34
N GLU A 59 -4.69 -2.33 -12.19
CA GLU A 59 -4.88 -3.24 -13.33
C GLU A 59 -5.96 -2.68 -14.26
N GLY A 60 -7.09 -2.23 -13.70
CA GLY A 60 -8.13 -1.51 -14.43
C GLY A 60 -7.60 -0.22 -15.06
N PHE A 61 -6.81 0.57 -14.32
CA PHE A 61 -6.20 1.79 -14.85
C PHE A 61 -5.28 1.53 -16.06
N GLN A 62 -4.46 0.47 -16.01
CA GLN A 62 -3.57 0.10 -17.12
C GLN A 62 -4.32 -0.39 -18.34
N GLN A 63 -5.43 -1.13 -18.16
CA GLN A 63 -6.28 -1.56 -19.27
C GLN A 63 -6.88 -0.39 -20.06
N VAL A 64 -7.09 0.76 -19.39
CA VAL A 64 -7.58 1.98 -20.05
C VAL A 64 -6.46 2.71 -20.82
N LEU A 65 -5.20 2.63 -20.36
CA LEU A 65 -4.07 3.35 -20.96
C LEU A 65 -3.31 2.57 -22.05
N SER A 66 -3.28 1.24 -21.97
CA SER A 66 -2.35 0.41 -22.74
C SER A 66 -3.03 -0.83 -23.33
N GLU A 67 -2.59 -1.26 -24.52
CA GLU A 67 -3.05 -2.51 -25.15
C GLU A 67 -2.23 -3.77 -24.74
N GLU A 68 -1.00 -3.70 -24.19
CA GLU A 68 -0.22 -4.91 -23.79
C GLU A 68 0.86 -4.73 -22.66
N ASP A 69 0.82 -5.64 -21.66
CA ASP A 69 1.81 -6.49 -20.95
C ASP A 69 3.08 -6.03 -20.13
N ASP A 70 3.53 -4.78 -20.04
CA ASP A 70 4.71 -4.43 -19.16
C ASP A 70 4.32 -3.68 -17.86
N LEU A 71 3.47 -4.32 -17.03
CA LEU A 71 2.80 -3.74 -15.85
C LEU A 71 3.76 -3.28 -14.72
N GLU A 72 4.82 -4.04 -14.41
CA GLU A 72 5.65 -3.75 -13.22
C GLU A 72 6.63 -2.58 -13.39
N ARG A 73 7.15 -2.38 -14.61
CA ARG A 73 8.04 -1.26 -14.93
C ARG A 73 7.29 0.06 -15.04
N SER A 74 6.00 0.01 -15.37
CA SER A 74 5.15 1.21 -15.45
C SER A 74 4.71 1.69 -14.06
N LEU A 75 4.47 0.79 -13.09
CA LEU A 75 3.88 1.15 -11.78
C LEU A 75 4.64 2.27 -11.07
N ASP A 76 5.95 2.13 -10.89
CA ASP A 76 6.75 3.13 -10.16
C ASP A 76 6.68 4.49 -10.85
N ALA A 77 6.79 4.49 -12.18
CA ALA A 77 6.75 5.69 -12.99
C ALA A 77 5.36 6.35 -12.90
N ASP A 78 4.29 5.55 -12.94
CA ASP A 78 2.91 6.02 -12.86
C ASP A 78 2.57 6.58 -11.48
N MET A 79 2.97 5.90 -10.40
CA MET A 79 2.80 6.38 -9.03
C MET A 79 3.59 7.67 -8.77
N GLN A 80 4.78 7.80 -9.36
CA GLN A 80 5.54 9.05 -9.30
C GLN A 80 4.91 10.16 -10.17
N ALA A 81 4.37 9.80 -11.33
CA ALA A 81 3.72 10.73 -12.24
C ALA A 81 2.46 11.32 -11.62
N VAL A 82 1.58 10.49 -11.02
CA VAL A 82 0.36 10.98 -10.35
C VAL A 82 0.69 11.88 -9.16
N ALA A 83 1.67 11.52 -8.32
CA ALA A 83 2.08 12.37 -7.20
C ALA A 83 2.67 13.72 -7.68
N SER A 84 3.41 13.70 -8.80
CA SER A 84 3.94 14.91 -9.43
C SER A 84 2.84 15.76 -10.08
N LEU A 85 1.83 15.13 -10.66
CA LEU A 85 0.65 15.78 -11.23
C LEU A 85 -0.17 16.46 -10.12
N MET A 86 -0.40 15.79 -9.00
CA MET A 86 -1.07 16.39 -7.84
C MET A 86 -0.29 17.58 -7.29
N LEU A 87 1.04 17.52 -7.27
CA LEU A 87 1.86 18.69 -6.91
C LEU A 87 1.66 19.86 -7.88
N ARG A 88 1.65 19.60 -9.20
CA ARG A 88 1.36 20.62 -10.22
C ARG A 88 -0.04 21.20 -10.04
N LEU A 89 -1.01 20.37 -9.68
CA LEU A 89 -2.39 20.78 -9.41
C LEU A 89 -2.44 21.77 -8.25
N VAL A 90 -1.88 21.40 -7.09
CA VAL A 90 -1.82 22.24 -5.90
C VAL A 90 -1.17 23.59 -6.21
N LEU A 91 -0.03 23.59 -6.89
CA LEU A 91 0.69 24.82 -7.24
C LEU A 91 -0.07 25.69 -8.25
N THR A 92 -0.79 25.07 -9.19
CA THR A 92 -1.60 25.78 -10.18
C THR A 92 -2.78 26.47 -9.52
N ILE A 93 -3.50 25.78 -8.62
CA ILE A 93 -4.59 26.37 -7.84
C ILE A 93 -4.07 27.52 -6.97
N ALA A 94 -3.02 27.28 -6.19
CA ALA A 94 -2.44 28.29 -5.32
C ALA A 94 -2.03 29.56 -6.08
N LYS A 95 -1.38 29.40 -7.24
CA LYS A 95 -0.95 30.52 -8.09
C LYS A 95 -2.14 31.26 -8.71
N THR A 96 -3.13 30.55 -9.24
CA THR A 96 -4.29 31.14 -9.93
C THR A 96 -5.15 31.97 -8.98
N HIS A 97 -5.30 31.50 -7.75
CA HIS A 97 -6.12 32.17 -6.74
C HIS A 97 -5.33 33.02 -5.73
N GLY A 98 -4.00 33.10 -5.88
CA GLY A 98 -3.16 33.90 -5.00
C GLY A 98 -3.18 33.46 -3.53
N LEU A 99 -3.29 32.14 -3.30
CA LEU A 99 -3.43 31.58 -1.96
C LEU A 99 -2.11 31.71 -1.15
N PRO A 100 -2.18 32.13 0.12
CA PRO A 100 -1.03 32.06 1.02
C PRO A 100 -0.61 30.60 1.27
N LEU A 101 0.66 30.38 1.60
CA LEU A 101 1.22 29.04 1.83
C LEU A 101 0.42 28.22 2.85
N GLU A 102 -0.10 28.87 3.89
CA GLU A 102 -0.85 28.24 4.98
C GLU A 102 -2.09 27.47 4.49
N ASP A 103 -2.70 27.91 3.38
CA ASP A 103 -3.94 27.33 2.85
C ASP A 103 -3.71 26.07 1.99
N TRP A 104 -2.48 25.80 1.56
CA TRP A 104 -2.17 24.68 0.67
C TRP A 104 -0.90 23.89 1.07
N GLN A 105 -0.24 24.27 2.17
CA GLN A 105 0.98 23.62 2.66
C GLN A 105 0.79 22.13 2.95
N GLU A 106 -0.39 21.72 3.42
CA GLU A 106 -0.69 20.32 3.74
C GLU A 106 -0.74 19.46 2.48
N ALA A 107 -1.49 19.90 1.47
CA ALA A 107 -1.55 19.23 0.17
C ALA A 107 -0.16 19.14 -0.50
N ASN A 108 0.63 20.22 -0.45
CA ASN A 108 1.99 20.23 -0.96
C ASN A 108 2.92 19.28 -0.19
N ALA A 109 2.82 19.24 1.14
CA ALA A 109 3.59 18.32 1.96
C ALA A 109 3.21 16.86 1.68
N ALA A 110 1.92 16.56 1.51
CA ALA A 110 1.43 15.24 1.12
C ALA A 110 2.00 14.80 -0.23
N CYS A 111 1.94 15.66 -1.26
CA CYS A 111 2.55 15.38 -2.57
C CYS A 111 4.04 15.06 -2.45
N GLY A 112 4.78 15.87 -1.69
CA GLY A 112 6.21 15.67 -1.48
C GLY A 112 6.53 14.35 -0.78
N LYS A 113 5.69 13.87 0.15
CA LYS A 113 5.85 12.56 0.81
C LYS A 113 5.42 11.40 -0.10
N ALA A 114 4.33 11.58 -0.84
CA ALA A 114 3.74 10.59 -1.74
C ALA A 114 4.73 10.14 -2.83
N VAL A 115 5.42 11.09 -3.49
CA VAL A 115 6.44 10.77 -4.53
C VAL A 115 7.48 9.74 -4.05
N ARG A 116 7.85 9.76 -2.76
CA ARG A 116 8.85 8.84 -2.19
C ARG A 116 8.27 7.52 -1.69
N SER A 117 7.03 7.54 -1.19
CA SER A 117 6.46 6.43 -0.42
C SER A 117 5.44 5.59 -1.20
N LEU A 118 4.69 6.19 -2.14
CA LEU A 118 3.63 5.51 -2.89
C LEU A 118 4.12 4.29 -3.68
N PRO A 119 5.20 4.38 -4.49
CA PRO A 119 5.64 3.24 -5.28
C PRO A 119 5.97 2.02 -4.42
N ALA A 120 6.69 2.25 -3.32
CA ALA A 120 7.06 1.20 -2.38
C ALA A 120 5.84 0.62 -1.64
N CYS A 121 4.93 1.47 -1.16
CA CYS A 121 3.70 1.01 -0.49
C CYS A 121 2.84 0.14 -1.42
N TYR A 122 2.62 0.58 -2.66
CA TYR A 122 1.79 -0.17 -3.61
C TYR A 122 2.41 -1.53 -3.96
N ARG A 123 3.74 -1.59 -4.16
CA ARG A 123 4.44 -2.86 -4.35
C ARG A 123 4.29 -3.78 -3.14
N LEU A 124 4.50 -3.25 -1.95
CA LEU A 124 4.37 -4.03 -0.70
C LEU A 124 2.94 -4.54 -0.50
N GLN A 125 1.92 -3.76 -0.84
CA GLN A 125 0.51 -4.17 -0.79
C GLN A 125 0.24 -5.43 -1.62
N ARG A 126 1.00 -5.66 -2.72
CA ARG A 126 0.86 -6.84 -3.59
C ARG A 126 1.79 -7.99 -3.21
N GLN A 127 2.88 -7.72 -2.51
CA GLN A 127 3.93 -8.70 -2.20
C GLN A 127 3.84 -9.27 -0.77
N LEU A 128 3.23 -8.54 0.16
CA LEU A 128 3.01 -9.01 1.53
C LEU A 128 1.93 -10.10 1.59
N PRO A 129 2.04 -11.10 2.48
CA PRO A 129 3.05 -11.24 3.55
C PRO A 129 4.46 -11.64 3.11
N GLY A 130 4.62 -12.19 1.90
CA GLY A 130 5.90 -12.66 1.38
C GLY A 130 6.16 -14.14 1.63
N ALA A 131 7.21 -14.66 1.01
CA ALA A 131 7.49 -16.10 0.97
C ALA A 131 7.74 -16.68 2.37
N LEU A 132 8.61 -16.07 3.18
CA LEU A 132 8.91 -16.64 4.51
C LEU A 132 7.69 -16.63 5.43
N ASN A 133 6.89 -15.57 5.36
CA ASN A 133 5.71 -15.43 6.21
C ASN A 133 4.57 -16.36 5.76
N ASP A 134 4.34 -16.50 4.45
CA ASP A 134 3.36 -17.44 3.90
C ASP A 134 3.77 -18.89 4.21
N ALA A 135 5.06 -19.23 4.03
CA ALA A 135 5.58 -20.54 4.39
C ALA A 135 5.40 -20.82 5.90
N ARG A 136 5.67 -19.85 6.77
CA ARG A 136 5.38 -19.97 8.22
C ARG A 136 3.89 -20.19 8.45
N ALA A 137 3.02 -19.34 7.91
CA ALA A 137 1.57 -19.46 8.08
C ALA A 137 1.04 -20.84 7.63
N LEU A 138 1.48 -21.31 6.46
CA LEU A 138 1.13 -22.62 5.91
C LEU A 138 1.64 -23.78 6.76
N ARG A 139 2.78 -23.65 7.44
CA ARG A 139 3.27 -24.67 8.39
C ARG A 139 2.30 -24.84 9.58
N TRP A 140 1.62 -23.77 9.97
CA TRP A 140 0.70 -23.75 11.11
C TRP A 140 -0.76 -24.05 10.74
N LEU A 141 -1.12 -23.96 9.46
CA LEU A 141 -2.44 -24.35 8.95
C LEU A 141 -2.61 -25.89 8.86
N GLU A 142 -1.54 -26.66 9.04
CA GLU A 142 -1.54 -28.14 9.00
C GLU A 142 -2.31 -28.82 10.14
N ALA A 143 -2.89 -28.07 11.08
CA ALA A 143 -3.55 -28.64 12.24
C ALA A 143 -5.04 -29.01 12.03
N GLU A 144 -5.66 -28.63 10.92
CA GLU A 144 -7.05 -28.98 10.63
C GLU A 144 -7.15 -29.74 9.31
N ASP A 145 -7.70 -30.97 9.33
CA ASP A 145 -7.95 -31.87 8.20
C ASP A 145 -8.94 -31.26 7.17
N GLY A 146 -8.57 -30.13 6.59
CA GLY A 146 -9.31 -29.41 5.56
C GLY A 146 -8.77 -29.71 4.15
N PRO A 147 -9.58 -29.47 3.10
CA PRO A 147 -9.20 -29.69 1.70
C PRO A 147 -8.01 -28.85 1.21
N GLY A 148 -7.48 -27.92 2.02
CA GLY A 148 -6.22 -27.20 1.76
C GLY A 148 -4.94 -27.99 2.05
N SER A 149 -5.05 -29.19 2.66
CA SER A 149 -3.92 -30.05 3.02
C SER A 149 -3.15 -30.60 1.80
N SER A 150 -3.83 -30.83 0.66
CA SER A 150 -3.24 -31.55 -0.48
C SER A 150 -2.23 -30.74 -1.30
N LEU A 151 -2.20 -29.41 -1.13
CA LEU A 151 -1.27 -28.50 -1.83
C LEU A 151 -0.38 -27.74 -0.85
N ASN A 152 -0.26 -28.20 0.39
CA ASN A 152 0.64 -27.57 1.34
C ASN A 152 2.11 -27.86 0.95
N PRO A 153 2.97 -26.84 0.79
CA PRO A 153 4.37 -27.02 0.39
C PRO A 153 5.24 -27.76 1.43
N TRP A 154 4.81 -27.81 2.69
CA TRP A 154 5.49 -28.60 3.71
C TRP A 154 5.31 -30.11 3.45
N ASN A 155 4.14 -30.53 2.99
CA ASN A 155 3.76 -31.93 2.88
C ASN A 155 3.95 -32.54 1.48
N THR A 156 3.83 -31.74 0.43
CA THR A 156 3.69 -32.25 -0.95
C THR A 156 4.69 -31.61 -1.89
N ASP A 157 5.14 -32.35 -2.91
CA ASP A 157 6.02 -31.81 -3.94
C ASP A 157 5.27 -30.84 -4.87
N GLU A 158 4.02 -31.14 -5.22
CA GLU A 158 3.16 -30.24 -6.00
C GLU A 158 2.94 -28.90 -5.29
N GLY A 159 2.69 -28.91 -3.98
CA GLY A 159 2.58 -27.68 -3.19
C GLY A 159 3.87 -26.86 -3.19
N ARG A 160 5.05 -27.52 -3.22
CA ARG A 160 6.35 -26.84 -3.30
C ARG A 160 6.53 -26.17 -4.64
N GLU A 161 6.27 -26.88 -5.74
CA GLU A 161 6.37 -26.33 -7.09
C GLU A 161 5.47 -25.09 -7.26
N LEU A 162 4.21 -25.17 -6.83
CA LEU A 162 3.29 -24.03 -6.86
C LEU A 162 3.76 -22.85 -5.99
N PHE A 163 4.35 -23.14 -4.83
CA PHE A 163 4.90 -22.12 -3.95
C PHE A 163 6.13 -21.43 -4.57
N GLU A 164 7.06 -22.21 -5.13
CA GLU A 164 8.25 -21.70 -5.81
C GLU A 164 7.86 -20.83 -7.01
N ASP A 165 6.88 -21.26 -7.82
CA ASP A 165 6.36 -20.49 -8.96
C ASP A 165 5.69 -19.18 -8.51
N ARG A 166 4.91 -19.22 -7.42
CA ARG A 166 4.25 -18.01 -6.91
C ARG A 166 5.23 -16.99 -6.37
N HIS A 167 6.20 -17.43 -5.56
CA HIS A 167 7.11 -16.55 -4.82
C HIS A 167 8.45 -16.32 -5.51
N GLN A 168 8.73 -17.04 -6.60
CA GLN A 168 9.98 -16.98 -7.35
C GLN A 168 11.22 -17.22 -6.46
N VAL A 169 11.09 -18.15 -5.50
CA VAL A 169 12.14 -18.53 -4.54
C VAL A 169 12.19 -20.04 -4.40
N LEU A 170 13.39 -20.61 -4.27
CA LEU A 170 13.56 -22.04 -4.10
C LEU A 170 13.10 -22.47 -2.70
N TRP A 171 12.33 -23.55 -2.63
CA TRP A 171 11.83 -24.13 -1.39
C TRP A 171 12.96 -24.65 -0.50
N SER A 172 14.08 -25.06 -1.08
CA SER A 172 15.29 -25.42 -0.33
C SER A 172 15.79 -24.25 0.53
N ASP A 173 15.73 -23.04 -0.01
CA ASP A 173 16.24 -21.84 0.65
C ASP A 173 15.28 -21.40 1.75
N VAL A 174 13.96 -21.44 1.47
CA VAL A 174 12.91 -21.23 2.47
C VAL A 174 13.08 -22.19 3.65
N LYS A 175 13.23 -23.50 3.40
CA LYS A 175 13.45 -24.47 4.49
C LYS A 175 14.72 -24.19 5.29
N ALA A 176 15.79 -23.80 4.62
CA ALA A 176 17.06 -23.51 5.29
C ALA A 176 16.94 -22.29 6.22
N LEU A 177 16.26 -21.24 5.77
CA LEU A 177 16.02 -20.02 6.55
C LEU A 177 15.09 -20.31 7.75
N LEU A 178 14.02 -21.06 7.52
CA LEU A 178 12.99 -21.34 8.54
C LEU A 178 13.31 -22.54 9.45
N ALA A 179 14.53 -23.09 9.38
CA ALA A 179 14.91 -24.31 10.10
C ALA A 179 14.95 -24.14 11.63
N LYS A 180 15.07 -22.89 12.11
CA LYS A 180 15.24 -22.54 13.53
C LYS A 180 14.05 -21.79 14.14
N ASP A 181 12.96 -21.61 13.40
CA ASP A 181 11.81 -20.81 13.84
C ASP A 181 11.18 -21.31 15.16
N GLY A 182 11.31 -22.59 15.48
CA GLY A 182 10.65 -23.18 16.65
C GLY A 182 9.12 -23.12 16.54
N CYS A 183 8.43 -23.12 17.68
CA CYS A 183 6.98 -23.05 17.73
C CYS A 183 6.42 -21.61 17.81
N ALA A 184 5.17 -21.41 17.37
CA ALA A 184 4.44 -20.18 17.61
C ALA A 184 3.92 -20.13 19.05
N LEU A 185 4.28 -19.09 19.79
CA LEU A 185 3.93 -18.88 21.20
C LEU A 185 2.56 -18.19 21.37
N GLY A 186 2.19 -17.34 20.43
CA GLY A 186 0.99 -16.52 20.52
C GLY A 186 0.67 -15.78 19.24
N SER A 187 -0.52 -15.18 19.22
CA SER A 187 -1.04 -14.40 18.10
C SER A 187 -1.57 -13.07 18.59
N PHE A 188 -1.41 -12.04 17.77
CA PHE A 188 -2.01 -10.74 17.99
C PHE A 188 -2.37 -10.08 16.66
N SER A 189 -3.18 -9.02 16.70
CA SER A 189 -3.60 -8.30 15.51
C SER A 189 -3.51 -6.82 15.75
N GLY A 190 -3.20 -6.09 14.70
CA GLY A 190 -3.19 -4.64 14.72
C GLY A 190 -2.04 -4.03 13.92
N PRO A 191 -2.00 -2.69 13.88
CA PRO A 191 -1.01 -1.95 13.12
C PRO A 191 0.31 -1.85 13.88
N LEU A 192 1.40 -2.12 13.17
CA LEU A 192 2.77 -1.96 13.66
C LEU A 192 3.54 -0.97 12.79
N LEU A 193 4.29 -0.06 13.43
CA LEU A 193 5.11 0.97 12.78
C LEU A 193 6.55 0.49 12.60
N VAL A 194 7.08 0.53 11.39
CA VAL A 194 8.49 0.28 11.08
C VAL A 194 9.35 1.42 11.66
N LEU A 195 10.15 1.10 12.66
CA LEU A 195 11.11 2.01 13.27
C LEU A 195 12.48 1.94 12.61
N GLU A 196 12.93 0.73 12.30
CA GLU A 196 14.28 0.47 11.81
C GLU A 196 14.30 -0.81 10.96
N LEU A 197 15.22 -0.86 10.00
CA LEU A 197 15.47 -2.02 9.15
C LEU A 197 16.95 -2.37 9.18
N VAL A 198 17.24 -3.63 9.48
CA VAL A 198 18.58 -4.21 9.39
C VAL A 198 18.61 -5.16 8.21
N HIS A 199 19.34 -4.78 7.15
CA HIS A 199 19.47 -5.60 5.95
C HIS A 199 20.59 -6.63 6.09
N LEU A 200 20.26 -7.88 5.85
CA LEU A 200 21.18 -9.01 5.73
C LEU A 200 21.15 -9.55 4.29
N PRO A 201 22.12 -10.36 3.86
CA PRO A 201 22.22 -10.77 2.45
C PRO A 201 20.98 -11.51 1.91
N ALA A 202 20.30 -12.31 2.75
CA ALA A 202 19.14 -13.12 2.33
C ALA A 202 17.82 -12.68 2.97
N LEU A 203 17.87 -11.87 4.02
CA LEU A 203 16.69 -11.46 4.79
C LEU A 203 16.88 -10.03 5.31
N SER A 204 15.82 -9.41 5.78
CA SER A 204 15.88 -8.18 6.56
C SER A 204 15.13 -8.36 7.86
N ILE A 205 15.57 -7.65 8.90
CA ILE A 205 14.91 -7.61 10.19
C ILE A 205 14.33 -6.21 10.36
N ALA A 206 13.01 -6.14 10.51
CA ALA A 206 12.29 -4.91 10.82
C ALA A 206 12.04 -4.83 12.33
N HIS A 207 12.38 -3.70 12.94
CA HIS A 207 11.96 -3.36 14.28
C HIS A 207 10.63 -2.64 14.18
N LEU A 208 9.58 -3.23 14.76
CA LEU A 208 8.23 -2.73 14.65
C LEU A 208 7.68 -2.30 16.00
N GLN A 209 7.12 -1.10 16.08
CA GLN A 209 6.44 -0.60 17.27
C GLN A 209 4.95 -0.89 17.23
N VAL A 210 4.42 -1.43 18.31
CA VAL A 210 2.99 -1.64 18.50
C VAL A 210 2.28 -0.30 18.67
N LEU A 211 1.38 0.03 17.74
CA LEU A 211 0.65 1.30 17.78
C LEU A 211 -0.59 1.26 18.68
N HIS A 212 -1.21 0.09 18.80
CA HIS A 212 -2.39 -0.12 19.63
C HIS A 212 -2.20 -1.34 20.54
N ALA A 213 -2.55 -1.19 21.81
CA ALA A 213 -2.49 -2.30 22.75
C ALA A 213 -3.40 -3.45 22.28
N CYS A 214 -2.88 -4.67 22.35
CA CYS A 214 -3.61 -5.89 22.03
C CYS A 214 -3.44 -6.89 23.18
N ALA A 215 -4.10 -8.04 23.09
CA ALA A 215 -4.15 -9.01 24.20
C ALA A 215 -2.76 -9.47 24.71
N ALA A 216 -1.73 -9.43 23.85
CA ALA A 216 -0.39 -9.90 24.17
C ALA A 216 0.66 -8.78 24.32
N LEU A 217 0.39 -7.57 23.81
CA LEU A 217 1.38 -6.49 23.71
C LEU A 217 0.78 -5.14 24.09
N SER A 218 1.56 -4.33 24.78
CA SER A 218 1.21 -2.96 25.12
C SER A 218 1.54 -2.01 23.97
N GLN A 219 0.84 -0.88 23.91
CA GLN A 219 1.20 0.20 23.01
C GLN A 219 2.64 0.67 23.32
N GLY A 220 3.44 0.80 22.27
CA GLY A 220 4.84 1.20 22.36
C GLY A 220 5.82 0.05 22.50
N ASP A 221 5.36 -1.18 22.74
CA ASP A 221 6.22 -2.36 22.72
C ASP A 221 6.87 -2.53 21.34
N VAL A 222 8.09 -3.06 21.32
CA VAL A 222 8.84 -3.32 20.08
C VAL A 222 8.92 -4.82 19.84
N VAL A 223 8.56 -5.23 18.62
CA VAL A 223 8.68 -6.59 18.15
C VAL A 223 9.62 -6.65 16.95
N LEU A 224 10.20 -7.82 16.72
CA LEU A 224 11.09 -8.07 15.57
C LEU A 224 10.33 -8.83 14.51
N TRP A 225 10.45 -8.42 13.25
CA TRP A 225 9.87 -9.13 12.12
C TRP A 225 10.96 -9.49 11.11
N GLU A 226 11.07 -10.78 10.82
CA GLU A 226 11.99 -11.28 9.80
C GLU A 226 11.27 -11.40 8.45
N VAL A 227 11.82 -10.76 7.42
CA VAL A 227 11.28 -10.75 6.06
C VAL A 227 12.32 -11.11 5.02
N ASP A 228 11.86 -11.57 3.87
CA ASP A 228 12.68 -11.73 2.67
C ASP A 228 13.43 -10.43 2.31
N ALA A 229 14.67 -10.53 1.83
CA ALA A 229 15.46 -9.35 1.45
C ALA A 229 14.78 -8.47 0.39
N GLY A 230 14.01 -9.06 -0.54
CA GLY A 230 13.25 -8.32 -1.54
C GLY A 230 12.23 -7.37 -0.90
N ILE A 231 11.37 -7.90 -0.03
CA ILE A 231 10.40 -7.10 0.74
C ILE A 231 11.12 -6.12 1.66
N GLY A 232 12.16 -6.58 2.34
CA GLY A 232 13.01 -5.76 3.20
C GLY A 232 13.55 -4.52 2.50
N SER A 233 13.97 -4.64 1.23
CA SER A 233 14.51 -3.52 0.43
C SER A 233 13.46 -2.46 0.06
N LEU A 234 12.18 -2.81 0.10
CA LEU A 234 11.06 -1.91 -0.19
C LEU A 234 10.51 -1.24 1.08
N LEU A 235 10.65 -1.89 2.24
CA LEU A 235 10.24 -1.33 3.52
C LEU A 235 11.03 -0.05 3.83
N GLN A 236 10.38 0.88 4.52
CA GLN A 236 10.98 2.14 4.95
C GLN A 236 10.55 2.45 6.38
N GLU A 237 11.41 3.14 7.12
CA GLU A 237 11.04 3.76 8.40
C GLU A 237 9.80 4.65 8.20
N GLY A 238 8.85 4.55 9.12
CA GLY A 238 7.60 5.27 9.04
C GLY A 238 6.49 4.55 8.29
N PHE A 239 6.70 3.33 7.78
CA PHE A 239 5.59 2.52 7.26
C PHE A 239 4.81 1.84 8.38
N VAL A 240 3.50 1.75 8.22
CA VAL A 240 2.58 1.10 9.14
C VAL A 240 1.97 -0.10 8.45
N ILE A 241 2.08 -1.26 9.07
CA ILE A 241 1.61 -2.53 8.52
C ILE A 241 0.54 -3.08 9.43
N HIS A 242 -0.65 -3.31 8.89
CA HIS A 242 -1.76 -3.91 9.61
C HIS A 242 -1.98 -5.35 9.16
N GLY A 243 -2.23 -6.21 10.13
CA GLY A 243 -2.53 -7.60 9.87
C GLY A 243 -2.61 -8.43 11.14
N GLN A 244 -2.57 -9.75 10.94
CA GLN A 244 -2.52 -10.76 11.98
C GLN A 244 -1.10 -11.28 12.11
N TRP A 245 -0.54 -11.16 13.30
CA TRP A 245 0.83 -11.49 13.62
C TRP A 245 0.90 -12.70 14.53
N ARG A 246 2.00 -13.45 14.43
CA ARG A 246 2.32 -14.56 15.33
C ARG A 246 3.75 -14.44 15.81
N GLN A 247 3.97 -14.67 17.10
CA GLN A 247 5.28 -14.66 17.73
C GLN A 247 5.85 -16.08 17.78
N LEU A 248 7.12 -16.22 17.41
CA LEU A 248 7.89 -17.46 17.48
C LEU A 248 8.68 -17.54 18.80
N GLU A 249 9.10 -18.76 19.16
CA GLU A 249 10.03 -19.02 20.26
C GLU A 249 11.37 -18.28 20.14
N SER A 250 11.76 -17.95 18.91
CA SER A 250 12.96 -17.16 18.60
C SER A 250 12.79 -15.66 18.83
N GLU A 251 11.68 -15.22 19.43
CA GLU A 251 11.28 -13.82 19.68
C GLU A 251 10.87 -13.03 18.43
N PHE A 252 11.15 -13.55 17.23
CA PHE A 252 10.66 -12.97 15.99
C PHE A 252 9.16 -13.20 15.81
N CYS A 253 8.51 -12.23 15.18
CA CYS A 253 7.14 -12.33 14.72
C CYS A 253 7.11 -12.56 13.21
N PHE A 254 6.01 -13.09 12.72
CA PHE A 254 5.70 -13.16 11.29
C PHE A 254 4.26 -12.72 11.03
N LEU A 255 4.04 -12.18 9.85
CA LEU A 255 2.72 -11.74 9.38
C LEU A 255 1.96 -12.94 8.84
N SER A 256 0.99 -13.46 9.60
CA SER A 256 0.19 -14.63 9.20
C SER A 256 -0.97 -14.29 8.27
N ALA A 257 -1.47 -13.06 8.32
CA ALA A 257 -2.43 -12.52 7.37
C ALA A 257 -2.20 -11.02 7.23
N PHE A 258 -2.20 -10.51 6.00
CA PHE A 258 -1.98 -9.11 5.68
C PHE A 258 -3.31 -8.42 5.39
N ASP A 259 -3.50 -7.20 5.93
CA ASP A 259 -4.68 -6.38 5.65
C ASP A 259 -4.30 -5.17 4.79
N TRP A 260 -3.38 -4.32 5.26
CA TRP A 260 -2.95 -3.12 4.52
C TRP A 260 -1.58 -2.60 5.00
N ILE A 261 -0.93 -1.83 4.13
CA ILE A 261 0.27 -1.05 4.45
C ILE A 261 0.07 0.41 4.02
N CYS A 262 0.49 1.36 4.85
CA CYS A 262 0.51 2.77 4.48
C CYS A 262 1.69 3.48 5.15
N PRO A 263 2.11 4.65 4.66
CA PRO A 263 3.06 5.47 5.40
C PRO A 263 2.34 6.17 6.58
N ASP A 264 3.05 6.44 7.68
CA ASP A 264 2.49 7.00 8.93
C ASP A 264 1.82 8.36 8.70
N TRP A 265 2.33 9.15 7.77
CA TRP A 265 1.72 10.43 7.41
C TRP A 265 0.31 10.30 6.83
N ALA A 266 -0.03 9.12 6.29
CA ALA A 266 -1.35 8.82 5.73
C ALA A 266 -2.26 8.04 6.70
N ARG A 267 -1.75 7.65 7.89
CA ARG A 267 -2.49 6.83 8.86
C ARG A 267 -3.79 7.48 9.31
N GLY A 268 -3.75 8.76 9.67
CA GLY A 268 -4.93 9.50 10.17
C GLY A 268 -6.06 9.64 9.15
N LEU A 269 -5.76 9.48 7.87
CA LEU A 269 -6.75 9.49 6.78
C LEU A 269 -7.42 8.11 6.61
N SER A 270 -6.78 7.04 7.08
CA SER A 270 -7.29 5.67 6.99
C SER A 270 -8.04 5.21 8.24
N GLU A 271 -7.80 5.84 9.40
CA GLU A 271 -8.47 5.51 10.67
C GLU A 271 -9.85 6.17 10.82
N GLN A 272 -10.14 7.26 10.10
CA GLN A 272 -11.43 7.96 10.17
C GLN A 272 -12.62 7.11 9.67
N GLU A 273 -12.40 6.19 8.72
CA GLU A 273 -13.46 5.32 8.19
C GLU A 273 -13.68 4.03 8.99
N LEU A 274 -12.71 3.59 9.80
CA LEU A 274 -12.97 2.48 10.75
C LEU A 274 -13.95 2.91 11.85
N THR A 275 -14.13 4.22 12.04
CA THR A 275 -15.17 4.79 12.90
C THR A 275 -16.44 5.20 12.14
N ASP A 276 -16.34 5.53 10.86
CA ASP A 276 -17.45 5.85 9.97
C ASP A 276 -17.69 4.69 8.97
N GLU A 277 -18.34 3.62 9.43
CA GLU A 277 -18.79 2.56 8.53
C GLU A 277 -19.76 3.10 7.47
N GLY A 278 -19.24 3.31 6.26
CA GLY A 278 -19.99 3.30 5.03
C GLY A 278 -19.78 4.53 4.16
N HIS A 279 -18.98 4.39 3.11
CA HIS A 279 -19.27 4.79 1.72
C HIS A 279 -18.03 4.57 0.83
N THR A 280 -17.56 3.32 0.69
CA THR A 280 -16.60 3.00 -0.38
C THR A 280 -17.38 2.84 -1.68
N GLN A 281 -17.40 3.88 -2.51
CA GLN A 281 -17.86 3.76 -3.91
C GLN A 281 -16.72 3.14 -4.72
N HIS A 282 -16.92 1.93 -5.24
CA HIS A 282 -16.06 1.42 -6.31
C HIS A 282 -16.20 2.36 -7.51
N VAL A 283 -15.11 3.02 -7.89
CA VAL A 283 -15.05 3.82 -9.13
C VAL A 283 -15.01 2.83 -10.29
N ASP A 284 -16.15 2.69 -10.98
CA ASP A 284 -16.24 1.91 -12.22
C ASP A 284 -15.55 2.69 -13.33
N LEU A 285 -14.33 2.26 -13.70
CA LEU A 285 -13.59 2.77 -14.85
C LEU A 285 -14.25 2.24 -16.13
N GLY A 286 -15.40 2.81 -16.48
CA GLY A 286 -16.23 2.34 -17.61
C GLY A 286 -15.43 2.15 -18.90
N ALA A 287 -15.63 1.00 -19.56
CA ALA A 287 -15.02 0.71 -20.85
C ALA A 287 -15.42 1.78 -21.89
N PRO A 288 -14.51 2.18 -22.79
CA PRO A 288 -14.81 3.20 -23.79
C PRO A 288 -15.94 2.70 -24.71
N GLU A 289 -17.06 3.43 -24.74
CA GLU A 289 -18.10 3.23 -25.73
C GLU A 289 -17.48 3.41 -27.11
N SER A 290 -17.40 2.31 -27.87
CA SER A 290 -16.96 2.30 -29.26
C SER A 290 -17.85 3.24 -30.06
N LEU A 291 -17.30 4.40 -30.46
CA LEU A 291 -17.93 5.31 -31.40
C LEU A 291 -18.06 4.63 -32.76
N SER A 292 -19.27 4.20 -33.09
CA SER A 292 -19.71 3.86 -34.45
C SER A 292 -20.46 5.02 -35.09
#